data_AF-U7TWN0-F1
#
_entry.id   AF-U7TWN0-F1
#
_cell.length_a   1.000
_cell.length_b   1.000
_cell.length_c   1.000
_cell.angle_alpha   90.00
_cell.angle_beta   90.00
_cell.angle_gamma   90.00
#
_symmetry.space_group_name_H-M   'P 1'
#
loop_
_entity.id
_entity.type
_entity.pdbx_description
1 polymer ?
#
loop_
_entity_poly.entity_id
_entity_poly.type
_entity_poly.pdbx_seq_one_letter_code
_entity_poly.pdbx_strand_id
1 'polypeptide(L)'
;MACSNTKIVEENTKKSEIIRQAISTPEKNIILLGDNYDYLFTGEEAGKILTLIDFIKIEGLSGNIKNIKKSLTIEESGLVELWISTEFKIYKKDKSNINNKEFEKEQENFIYNFRKKLDEKNIKYKIKENNKSWKIYLPNAINVSGQVAKLENRDKILQETSKQLINLNIDLIEIHHKEVPKYSKTQIVVGTIGAVLFPVLIPIIIFSDLN
;
A
#
# COMPACT_ATOMS: atom_id res chain seq x y z
N MET A 1 6.49 19.47 -39.15
CA MET A 1 6.53 19.03 -37.74
C MET A 1 5.09 18.87 -37.29
N ALA A 2 4.59 17.64 -37.15
CA ALA A 2 3.19 17.37 -36.81
C ALA A 2 3.01 17.39 -35.28
N CYS A 3 2.15 18.26 -34.76
CA CYS A 3 1.80 18.27 -33.34
C CYS A 3 0.78 17.16 -33.05
N SER A 4 1.05 16.31 -32.06
CA SER A 4 0.10 15.30 -31.61
C SER A 4 -1.16 15.95 -30.99
N ASN A 5 -2.36 15.45 -31.36
CA ASN A 5 -3.67 15.90 -30.86
C ASN A 5 -4.11 15.19 -29.57
N THR A 6 -3.27 14.31 -29.03
CA THR A 6 -3.54 13.51 -27.85
C THR A 6 -2.54 13.83 -26.74
N LYS A 7 -2.94 13.60 -25.49
CA LYS A 7 -2.09 13.65 -24.30
C LYS A 7 -2.23 12.35 -23.53
N ILE A 8 -1.17 11.94 -22.87
CA ILE A 8 -1.20 10.81 -21.93
C ILE A 8 -1.64 11.36 -20.57
N VAL A 9 -2.58 10.69 -19.91
CA VAL A 9 -3.05 10.98 -18.56
C VAL A 9 -2.80 9.76 -17.68
N GLU A 10 -2.26 10.00 -16.48
CA GLU A 10 -2.11 9.00 -15.44
C GLU A 10 -3.44 8.83 -14.68
N GLU A 11 -3.93 7.61 -14.59
CA GLU A 11 -5.08 7.22 -13.79
C GLU A 11 -4.62 6.21 -12.73
N ASN A 12 -5.04 6.43 -11.47
CA ASN A 12 -4.64 5.60 -10.34
C ASN A 12 -5.85 4.89 -9.74
N THR A 13 -5.81 3.56 -9.68
CA THR A 13 -6.81 2.73 -9.02
C THR A 13 -6.33 2.34 -7.63
N LYS A 14 -7.18 2.50 -6.60
CA LYS A 14 -6.86 2.09 -5.23
C LYS A 14 -7.73 0.91 -4.80
N LYS A 15 -7.10 -0.13 -4.27
CA LYS A 15 -7.78 -1.30 -3.69
C LYS A 15 -7.01 -1.85 -2.50
N SER A 16 -7.62 -2.78 -1.77
CA SER A 16 -6.97 -3.46 -0.65
C SER A 16 -6.13 -4.64 -1.15
N GLU A 17 -4.97 -4.83 -0.54
CA GLU A 17 -4.09 -5.97 -0.74
C GLU A 17 -3.79 -6.63 0.60
N ILE A 18 -3.77 -7.96 0.64
CA ILE A 18 -3.41 -8.72 1.84
C ILE A 18 -2.22 -9.59 1.51
N ILE A 19 -1.06 -9.23 2.05
CA ILE A 19 0.12 -10.09 2.01
C ILE A 19 -0.09 -11.24 2.98
N ARG A 20 -0.40 -12.41 2.44
CA ARG A 20 -0.64 -13.64 3.17
C ARG A 20 0.66 -14.15 3.79
N GLN A 21 1.73 -14.18 3.01
CA GLN A 21 2.98 -14.83 3.39
C GLN A 21 4.18 -14.17 2.71
N ALA A 22 5.37 -14.44 3.24
CA ALA A 22 6.63 -14.11 2.61
C ALA A 22 7.50 -15.38 2.56
N ILE A 23 8.02 -15.69 1.39
CA ILE A 23 8.88 -16.86 1.16
C ILE A 23 10.25 -16.43 0.67
N SER A 24 11.28 -17.19 1.03
CA SER A 24 12.63 -17.01 0.52
C SER A 24 12.96 -18.10 -0.49
N THR A 25 13.54 -17.71 -1.63
CA THR A 25 14.03 -18.66 -2.63
C THR A 25 15.45 -19.14 -2.29
N PRO A 26 15.93 -20.24 -2.89
CA PRO A 26 17.33 -20.67 -2.74
C PRO A 26 18.35 -19.59 -3.13
N GLU A 27 17.98 -18.72 -4.07
CA GLU A 27 18.78 -17.59 -4.55
C GLU A 27 18.74 -16.38 -3.61
N LYS A 28 18.08 -16.50 -2.45
CA LYS A 28 17.88 -15.44 -1.44
C LYS A 28 17.01 -14.28 -1.93
N ASN A 29 16.21 -14.50 -2.97
CA ASN A 29 15.13 -13.58 -3.31
C ASN A 29 13.99 -13.73 -2.31
N ILE A 30 13.17 -12.69 -2.17
CA ILE A 30 11.97 -12.74 -1.35
C ILE A 30 10.75 -12.56 -2.23
N ILE A 31 9.76 -13.43 -2.04
CA ILE A 31 8.47 -13.30 -2.69
C ILE A 31 7.41 -13.05 -1.62
N LEU A 32 6.67 -11.95 -1.75
CA LEU A 32 5.48 -11.67 -0.96
C LEU A 32 4.26 -12.21 -1.71
N LEU A 33 3.48 -13.07 -1.05
CA LEU A 33 2.27 -13.66 -1.63
C LEU A 33 1.07 -12.79 -1.24
N GLY A 34 0.55 -12.02 -2.20
CA GLY A 34 -0.63 -11.18 -2.04
C GLY A 34 -1.90 -11.87 -2.56
N ASP A 35 -3.05 -11.29 -2.26
CA ASP A 35 -4.36 -11.69 -2.78
C ASP A 35 -4.55 -11.27 -4.24
N ASN A 36 -4.03 -10.11 -4.67
CA ASN A 36 -4.15 -9.70 -6.08
C ASN A 36 -2.91 -10.07 -6.91
N TYR A 37 -1.71 -9.89 -6.36
CA TYR A 37 -0.44 -10.21 -7.03
C TYR A 37 0.56 -10.87 -6.09
N ASP A 38 1.51 -11.61 -6.66
CA ASP A 38 2.74 -11.95 -5.95
C ASP A 38 3.82 -10.92 -6.30
N TYR A 39 4.76 -10.69 -5.39
CA TYR A 39 5.77 -9.63 -5.53
C TYR A 39 7.17 -10.17 -5.28
N LEU A 40 8.05 -10.09 -6.28
CA LEU A 40 9.43 -10.52 -6.22
C LEU A 40 10.37 -9.36 -5.90
N PHE A 41 11.20 -9.55 -4.89
CA PHE A 41 12.28 -8.65 -4.50
C PHE A 41 13.61 -9.42 -4.55
N THR A 42 14.64 -8.80 -5.10
CA THR A 42 15.95 -9.43 -5.33
C THR A 42 17.07 -8.56 -4.75
N GLY A 43 18.27 -9.13 -4.60
CA GLY A 43 19.47 -8.39 -4.18
C GLY A 43 19.31 -7.66 -2.84
N GLU A 44 19.68 -6.37 -2.80
CA GLU A 44 19.59 -5.54 -1.60
C GLU A 44 18.13 -5.35 -1.14
N GLU A 45 17.20 -5.24 -2.09
CA GLU A 45 15.78 -5.05 -1.82
C GLU A 45 15.18 -6.25 -1.08
N ALA A 46 15.58 -7.47 -1.45
CA ALA A 46 15.25 -8.69 -0.71
C ALA A 46 15.72 -8.63 0.76
N GLY A 47 16.92 -8.10 1.01
CA GLY A 47 17.47 -7.91 2.36
C GLY A 47 16.66 -6.90 3.20
N LYS A 48 16.16 -5.83 2.57
CA LYS A 48 15.26 -4.87 3.22
C LYS A 48 13.92 -5.52 3.59
N ILE A 49 13.34 -6.34 2.72
CA ILE A 49 12.11 -7.09 3.03
C ILE A 49 12.33 -8.08 4.18
N LEU A 50 13.44 -8.81 4.22
CA LEU A 50 13.76 -9.70 5.34
C LEU A 50 13.81 -8.94 6.67
N THR A 51 14.40 -7.75 6.67
CA THR A 51 14.42 -6.88 7.84
C THR A 51 13.01 -6.50 8.26
N LEU A 52 12.13 -6.14 7.33
CA LEU A 52 10.73 -5.86 7.62
C LEU A 52 9.97 -7.05 8.21
N ILE A 53 10.21 -8.26 7.69
CA ILE A 53 9.61 -9.49 8.23
C ILE A 53 10.06 -9.73 9.68
N ASP A 54 11.33 -9.46 10.00
CA ASP A 54 11.82 -9.53 11.38
C ASP A 54 11.11 -8.52 12.30
N PHE A 55 10.78 -7.33 11.80
CA PHE A 55 9.97 -6.36 12.55
C PHE A 55 8.55 -6.86 12.77
N ILE A 56 7.92 -7.46 11.75
CA ILE A 56 6.56 -8.04 11.84
C ILE A 56 6.42 -9.05 12.99
N LYS A 57 7.50 -9.78 13.31
CA LYS A 57 7.55 -10.77 14.39
C LYS A 57 7.66 -10.17 15.80
N ILE A 58 7.79 -8.85 15.95
CA ILE A 58 7.82 -8.20 17.26
C ILE A 58 6.45 -8.29 17.92
N GLU A 59 6.41 -8.83 19.13
CA GLU A 59 5.20 -8.91 19.95
C GLU A 59 4.56 -7.52 20.13
N GLY A 60 3.23 -7.44 19.98
CA GLY A 60 2.48 -6.19 20.06
C GLY A 60 2.49 -5.35 18.77
N LEU A 61 3.29 -5.71 17.76
CA LEU A 61 3.26 -5.00 16.48
C LEU A 61 1.94 -5.23 15.73
N SER A 62 1.36 -6.43 15.75
CA SER A 62 0.10 -6.74 15.06
C SER A 62 -1.04 -5.79 15.47
N GLY A 63 -1.12 -5.40 16.75
CA GLY A 63 -2.09 -4.41 17.24
C GLY A 63 -1.79 -2.98 16.79
N ASN A 64 -0.53 -2.68 16.51
CA ASN A 64 -0.02 -1.34 16.19
C ASN A 64 0.22 -1.10 14.69
N ILE A 65 0.35 -2.16 13.90
CA ILE A 65 0.70 -2.11 12.47
C ILE A 65 -0.34 -1.36 11.66
N LYS A 66 -1.60 -1.34 12.12
CA LYS A 66 -2.70 -0.55 11.55
C LYS A 66 -2.44 0.96 11.61
N ASN A 67 -1.62 1.42 12.55
CA ASN A 67 -1.25 2.83 12.71
C ASN A 67 -0.09 3.23 11.79
N ILE A 68 0.49 2.27 11.07
CA ILE A 68 1.60 2.49 10.14
C ILE A 68 1.04 2.45 8.72
N LYS A 69 1.06 3.61 8.05
CA LYS A 69 0.69 3.72 6.64
C LYS A 69 1.70 2.98 5.78
N LYS A 70 1.22 2.26 4.78
CA LYS A 70 2.01 1.42 3.89
C LYS A 70 1.24 1.19 2.61
N SER A 71 1.95 1.21 1.49
CA SER A 71 1.34 1.02 0.17
C SER A 71 2.26 0.23 -0.74
N LEU A 72 1.65 -0.54 -1.64
CA LEU A 72 2.28 -1.09 -2.82
C LEU A 72 1.79 -0.29 -4.03
N THR A 73 2.72 0.24 -4.81
CA THR A 73 2.43 0.88 -6.08
C THR A 73 2.89 -0.03 -7.21
N ILE A 74 2.03 -0.30 -8.18
CA ILE A 74 2.34 -1.12 -9.36
C ILE A 74 2.21 -0.24 -10.60
N GLU A 75 3.28 -0.20 -11.39
CA GLU A 75 3.26 0.39 -12.72
C GLU A 75 2.80 -0.62 -13.78
N GLU A 76 2.36 -0.14 -14.94
CA GLU A 76 1.98 -0.99 -16.08
C GLU A 76 3.11 -1.92 -16.55
N SER A 77 4.37 -1.53 -16.32
CA SER A 77 5.57 -2.32 -16.60
C SER A 77 5.69 -3.57 -15.70
N GLY A 78 4.89 -3.65 -14.64
CA GLY A 78 5.02 -4.65 -13.58
C GLY A 78 6.07 -4.28 -12.53
N LEU A 79 6.67 -3.09 -12.58
CA LEU A 79 7.51 -2.57 -11.50
C LEU A 79 6.66 -2.30 -10.27
N VAL A 80 7.22 -2.63 -9.10
CA VAL A 80 6.55 -2.54 -7.81
C VAL A 80 7.37 -1.69 -6.87
N GLU A 81 6.71 -0.78 -6.17
CA GLU A 81 7.28 -0.02 -5.07
C GLU A 81 6.50 -0.32 -3.78
N LEU A 82 7.17 -0.91 -2.78
CA LEU A 82 6.66 -0.99 -1.42
C LEU A 82 7.15 0.22 -0.63
N TRP A 83 6.22 1.05 -0.20
CA TRP A 83 6.48 2.17 0.68
C TRP A 83 5.90 1.93 2.07
N ILE A 84 6.69 2.21 3.12
CA ILE A 84 6.23 2.20 4.51
C ILE A 84 6.53 3.55 5.13
N SER A 85 5.51 4.11 5.80
CA SER A 85 5.62 5.39 6.47
C SER A 85 6.64 5.34 7.60
N THR A 86 7.49 6.35 7.59
CA THR A 86 8.54 6.58 8.57
C THR A 86 8.09 7.30 9.82
N GLU A 87 6.87 7.82 9.82
CA GLU A 87 6.31 8.57 10.92
C GLU A 87 5.00 7.94 11.35
N PHE A 88 4.97 7.44 12.58
CA PHE A 88 3.76 6.84 13.13
C PHE A 88 3.68 7.04 14.65
N LYS A 89 2.48 6.83 15.18
CA LYS A 89 2.16 7.05 16.58
C LYS A 89 1.65 5.77 17.22
N ILE A 90 2.15 5.51 18.41
CA ILE A 90 1.75 4.41 19.28
C ILE A 90 1.11 5.02 20.52
N TYR A 91 -0.13 4.67 20.81
CA TYR A 91 -0.87 5.23 21.93
C TYR A 91 -0.60 4.42 23.19
N LYS A 92 -0.42 5.10 24.33
CA LYS A 92 -0.25 4.44 25.64
C LYS A 92 -1.53 3.81 26.16
N LYS A 93 -2.68 4.33 25.70
CA LYS A 93 -4.01 3.99 26.19
C LYS A 93 -4.97 3.79 25.02
N ASP A 94 -5.88 2.85 25.16
CA ASP A 94 -7.01 2.71 24.25
C ASP A 94 -8.05 3.80 24.54
N LYS A 95 -8.66 4.34 23.48
CA LYS A 95 -9.83 5.23 23.58
C LYS A 95 -11.01 4.53 24.26
N SER A 96 -11.12 3.20 24.11
CA SER A 96 -12.22 2.42 24.67
C SER A 96 -12.04 2.09 26.16
N ASN A 97 -10.82 2.17 26.71
CA ASN A 97 -10.53 1.68 28.06
C ASN A 97 -9.34 2.41 28.72
N ILE A 98 -9.60 3.62 29.24
CA ILE A 98 -8.60 4.57 29.77
C ILE A 98 -7.79 4.02 30.98
N ASN A 99 -8.30 3.00 31.67
CA ASN A 99 -7.72 2.43 32.89
C ASN A 99 -7.15 1.01 32.71
N ASN A 100 -7.01 0.51 31.48
CA ASN A 100 -6.42 -0.81 31.25
C ASN A 100 -4.88 -0.76 31.42
N LYS A 101 -4.40 -1.10 32.62
CA LYS A 101 -2.96 -1.17 32.95
C LYS A 101 -2.21 -2.24 32.16
N GLU A 102 -2.89 -3.32 31.77
CA GLU A 102 -2.29 -4.40 30.99
C GLU A 102 -1.96 -3.91 29.57
N PHE A 103 -2.91 -3.21 28.93
CA PHE A 103 -2.68 -2.59 27.63
C PHE A 103 -1.50 -1.61 27.68
N GLU A 104 -1.43 -0.74 28.69
CA GLU A 104 -0.32 0.22 28.82
C GLU A 104 1.04 -0.51 28.90
N LYS A 105 1.12 -1.59 29.68
CA LYS A 105 2.31 -2.44 29.79
C LYS A 105 2.66 -3.14 28.47
N GLU A 106 1.68 -3.62 27.72
CA GLU A 106 1.90 -4.20 26.38
C GLU A 106 2.51 -3.17 25.42
N GLN A 107 2.02 -1.93 25.44
CA GLN A 107 2.56 -0.87 24.58
C GLN A 107 3.98 -0.47 24.99
N GLU A 108 4.28 -0.42 26.29
CA GLU A 108 5.64 -0.20 26.80
C GLU A 108 6.60 -1.31 26.36
N ASN A 109 6.19 -2.56 26.52
CA ASN A 109 6.96 -3.73 26.06
C ASN A 109 7.21 -3.68 24.55
N PHE A 110 6.19 -3.35 23.76
CA PHE A 110 6.33 -3.16 22.33
C PHE A 110 7.37 -2.09 22.00
N ILE A 111 7.29 -0.91 22.60
CA ILE A 111 8.23 0.19 22.35
C ILE A 111 9.66 -0.21 22.73
N TYR A 112 9.84 -0.90 23.86
CA TYR A 112 11.13 -1.41 24.29
C TYR A 112 11.72 -2.39 23.26
N ASN A 113 10.95 -3.40 22.85
CA ASN A 113 11.37 -4.39 21.87
C ASN A 113 11.63 -3.77 20.49
N PHE A 114 10.81 -2.79 20.10
CA PHE A 114 10.96 -2.07 18.85
C PHE A 114 12.26 -1.26 18.80
N ARG A 115 12.60 -0.53 19.87
CA ARG A 115 13.89 0.18 20.01
C ARG A 115 15.07 -0.79 19.90
N LYS A 116 15.03 -1.87 20.69
CA LYS A 116 16.06 -2.90 20.68
C LYS A 116 16.29 -3.44 19.26
N LYS A 117 15.21 -3.73 18.52
CA LYS A 117 15.31 -4.23 17.15
C LYS A 117 15.89 -3.20 16.17
N LEU A 118 15.54 -1.92 16.32
CA LEU A 118 16.13 -0.84 15.53
C LEU A 118 17.64 -0.72 15.79
N ASP A 119 18.05 -0.78 17.06
CA ASP A 119 19.46 -0.74 17.46
C ASP A 119 20.25 -1.95 16.92
N GLU A 120 19.70 -3.16 17.05
CA GLU A 120 20.29 -4.40 16.49
C GLU A 120 20.54 -4.32 14.98
N LYS A 121 19.64 -3.65 14.25
CA LYS A 121 19.72 -3.46 12.79
C LYS A 121 20.45 -2.18 12.40
N ASN A 122 21.00 -1.43 13.35
CA ASN A 122 21.67 -0.13 13.14
C ASN A 122 20.80 0.89 12.37
N ILE A 123 19.49 0.87 12.61
CA ILE A 123 18.53 1.78 11.98
C ILE A 123 18.42 3.01 12.87
N LYS A 124 18.71 4.19 12.30
CA LYS A 124 18.54 5.46 13.03
C LYS A 124 17.06 5.73 13.31
N TYR A 125 16.75 6.28 14.48
CA TYR A 125 15.40 6.67 14.84
C TYR A 125 15.36 7.85 15.81
N LYS A 126 14.18 8.47 15.92
CA LYS A 126 13.84 9.43 16.97
C LYS A 126 12.48 9.07 17.54
N ILE A 127 12.39 9.05 18.87
CA ILE A 127 11.12 8.86 19.57
C ILE A 127 10.86 10.08 20.44
N LYS A 128 9.72 10.74 20.21
CA LYS A 128 9.20 11.78 21.09
C LYS A 128 8.08 11.19 21.92
N GLU A 129 8.23 11.27 23.23
CA GLU A 129 7.25 10.72 24.17
C GLU A 129 6.45 11.84 24.84
N ASN A 130 5.16 11.60 25.04
CA ASN A 130 4.32 12.38 25.94
C ASN A 130 3.41 11.46 26.76
N ASN A 131 2.55 12.04 27.59
CA ASN A 131 1.64 11.31 28.46
C ASN A 131 0.60 10.43 27.73
N LYS A 132 0.39 10.62 26.43
CA LYS A 132 -0.63 9.90 25.65
C LYS A 132 -0.05 8.92 24.64
N SER A 133 1.17 9.15 24.16
CA SER A 133 1.71 8.40 23.03
C SER A 133 3.22 8.53 22.88
N TRP A 134 3.80 7.58 22.16
CA TRP A 134 5.11 7.70 21.53
C TRP A 134 4.92 8.06 20.06
N LYS A 135 5.61 9.11 19.61
CA LYS A 135 5.70 9.49 18.21
C LYS A 135 7.07 9.08 17.68
N ILE A 136 7.06 8.17 16.72
CA ILE A 136 8.24 7.52 16.17
C ILE A 136 8.55 8.15 14.82
N TYR A 137 9.83 8.39 14.59
CA TYR A 137 10.37 8.92 13.34
C TYR A 137 11.57 8.07 12.91
N LEU A 138 11.50 7.51 11.71
CA LEU A 138 12.58 6.80 11.04
C LEU A 138 13.08 7.70 9.89
N PRO A 139 14.23 8.38 10.01
CA PRO A 139 14.63 9.41 9.05
C PRO A 139 14.78 8.90 7.61
N ASN A 140 14.96 7.60 7.42
CA ASN A 140 15.05 6.98 6.10
C ASN A 140 13.71 6.33 5.73
N ALA A 141 13.15 6.72 4.59
CA ALA A 141 12.01 6.04 3.99
C ALA A 141 12.36 4.57 3.74
N ILE A 142 11.47 3.67 4.15
CA ILE A 142 11.55 2.29 3.71
C ILE A 142 10.77 2.23 2.40
N ASN A 143 11.52 2.42 1.33
CA ASN A 143 11.09 2.24 -0.04
C ASN A 143 11.86 1.04 -0.59
N VAL A 144 11.13 0.05 -1.09
CA VAL A 144 11.68 -1.18 -1.64
C VAL A 144 11.14 -1.39 -3.05
N SER A 145 12.03 -1.55 -4.01
CA SER A 145 11.67 -1.80 -5.41
C SER A 145 11.68 -3.29 -5.73
N GLY A 146 10.68 -3.74 -6.48
CA GLY A 146 10.50 -5.13 -6.90
C GLY A 146 9.74 -5.24 -8.21
N GLN A 147 9.23 -6.44 -8.48
CA GLN A 147 8.44 -6.73 -9.66
C GLN A 147 7.23 -7.60 -9.32
N VAL A 148 6.16 -7.46 -10.09
CA VAL A 148 5.05 -8.41 -10.08
C VAL A 148 5.58 -9.77 -10.52
N ALA A 149 5.17 -10.80 -9.80
CA ALA A 149 5.54 -12.18 -10.05
C ALA A 149 4.29 -13.04 -10.22
N LYS A 150 4.47 -14.20 -10.86
CA LYS A 150 3.45 -15.24 -10.97
C LYS A 150 4.06 -16.58 -10.58
N LEU A 151 3.59 -17.15 -9.48
CA LEU A 151 4.02 -18.47 -9.03
C LEU A 151 3.06 -19.55 -9.55
N GLU A 152 3.59 -20.49 -10.34
CA GLU A 152 2.78 -21.59 -10.90
C GLU A 152 2.21 -22.53 -9.82
N ASN A 153 2.91 -22.71 -8.71
CA ASN A 153 2.51 -23.59 -7.61
C ASN A 153 2.00 -22.83 -6.37
N ARG A 154 1.45 -21.62 -6.57
CA ARG A 154 1.05 -20.70 -5.50
C ARG A 154 0.16 -21.35 -4.43
N ASP A 155 -0.88 -22.07 -4.83
CA ASP A 155 -1.85 -22.65 -3.88
C ASP A 155 -1.23 -23.75 -3.03
N LYS A 156 -0.39 -24.59 -3.65
CA LYS A 156 0.37 -25.63 -2.93
C LYS A 156 1.32 -25.00 -1.91
N ILE A 157 2.05 -23.95 -2.30
CA ILE A 157 2.94 -23.22 -1.38
C ILE A 157 2.13 -22.66 -0.21
N LEU A 158 1.05 -21.91 -0.48
CA LEU A 158 0.22 -21.31 0.56
C LEU A 158 -0.31 -22.34 1.57
N GLN A 159 -0.69 -23.53 1.09
CA GLN A 159 -1.17 -24.62 1.93
C GLN A 159 -0.06 -25.20 2.81
N GLU A 160 1.09 -25.51 2.23
CA GLU A 160 2.24 -26.12 2.92
C GLU A 160 2.86 -25.15 3.95
N THR A 161 2.86 -23.84 3.68
CA THR A 161 3.42 -22.81 4.57
C THR A 161 2.36 -22.03 5.35
N SER A 162 1.12 -22.54 5.42
CA SER A 162 -0.02 -21.95 6.14
C SER A 162 0.23 -21.63 7.63
N LYS A 163 1.23 -22.23 8.26
CA LYS A 163 1.62 -21.92 9.65
C LYS A 163 2.44 -20.61 9.79
N GLN A 164 2.88 -20.03 8.67
CA GLN A 164 3.74 -18.84 8.61
C GLN A 164 2.98 -17.60 8.10
N LEU A 165 1.66 -17.56 8.28
CA LEU A 165 0.82 -16.47 7.82
C LEU A 165 1.17 -15.15 8.51
N ILE A 166 1.35 -14.12 7.68
CA ILE A 166 1.57 -12.73 8.10
C ILE A 166 0.24 -11.97 8.11
N ASN A 167 -0.59 -12.15 7.07
CA ASN A 167 -1.86 -11.45 6.86
C ASN A 167 -1.77 -9.92 7.06
N LEU A 168 -0.85 -9.30 6.33
CA LEU A 168 -0.63 -7.86 6.38
C LEU A 168 -1.51 -7.15 5.34
N ASN A 169 -2.44 -6.32 5.82
CA ASN A 169 -3.23 -5.45 4.93
C ASN A 169 -2.36 -4.26 4.47
N ILE A 170 -2.32 -3.99 3.18
CA ILE A 170 -1.58 -2.91 2.53
C ILE A 170 -2.50 -2.23 1.51
N ASP A 171 -2.35 -0.91 1.34
CA ASP A 171 -3.01 -0.19 0.26
C ASP A 171 -2.33 -0.52 -1.07
N LEU A 172 -3.08 -0.96 -2.07
CA LEU A 172 -2.56 -1.21 -3.41
C LEU A 172 -3.00 -0.10 -4.37
N ILE A 173 -2.03 0.50 -5.05
CA ILE A 173 -2.19 1.56 -6.03
C ILE A 173 -1.70 1.03 -7.37
N GLU A 174 -2.61 0.94 -8.35
CA GLU A 174 -2.27 0.57 -9.73
C GLU A 174 -2.26 1.82 -10.58
N ILE A 175 -1.12 2.07 -11.24
CA ILE A 175 -0.91 3.20 -12.13
C ILE A 175 -1.19 2.75 -13.56
N HIS A 176 -2.06 3.47 -14.26
CA HIS A 176 -2.38 3.26 -15.67
C HIS A 176 -2.19 4.55 -16.48
N HIS A 177 -1.71 4.42 -17.71
CA HIS A 177 -1.55 5.52 -18.64
C HIS A 177 -2.57 5.40 -19.77
N LYS A 178 -3.38 6.45 -19.95
CA LYS A 178 -4.38 6.50 -21.01
C LYS A 178 -4.13 7.66 -21.95
N GLU A 179 -4.17 7.37 -23.24
CA GLU A 179 -4.15 8.39 -24.28
C GLU A 179 -5.56 9.02 -24.41
N VAL A 180 -5.64 10.34 -24.21
CA VAL A 180 -6.90 11.10 -24.31
C VAL A 180 -6.74 12.29 -25.26
N PRO A 181 -7.81 12.76 -25.93
CA PRO A 181 -7.76 13.95 -26.77
C PRO A 181 -7.33 15.19 -25.95
N LYS A 182 -6.46 16.03 -26.52
CA LYS A 182 -6.07 17.32 -25.89
C LYS A 182 -7.24 18.29 -25.75
N TYR A 183 -8.23 18.19 -26.63
CA TYR A 183 -9.40 19.06 -26.67
C TYR A 183 -10.64 18.27 -26.27
N SER A 184 -11.31 18.70 -25.20
CA SER A 184 -12.66 18.20 -24.89
C SER A 184 -13.63 18.69 -25.98
N LYS A 185 -14.59 17.84 -26.38
CA LYS A 185 -15.58 18.14 -27.42
C LYS A 185 -16.45 19.39 -27.14
N THR A 186 -16.30 20.04 -25.99
CA THR A 186 -17.03 21.26 -25.59
C THR A 186 -16.28 22.56 -25.84
N GLN A 187 -15.06 22.55 -26.41
CA GLN A 187 -14.33 23.77 -26.77
C GLN A 187 -13.96 23.85 -28.27
N ILE A 188 -14.93 23.59 -29.14
CA ILE A 188 -14.94 24.19 -30.48
C ILE A 188 -16.24 24.99 -30.58
N VAL A 189 -16.27 26.15 -29.91
CA VAL A 189 -17.13 27.25 -30.31
C VAL A 189 -16.21 28.28 -30.95
N VAL A 190 -15.97 28.10 -32.25
CA VAL A 190 -15.52 29.18 -33.11
C VAL A 190 -16.38 29.07 -34.35
N GLY A 191 -17.26 30.06 -34.52
CA GLY A 191 -18.39 30.00 -35.43
C GLY A 191 -17.97 29.96 -36.89
N THR A 192 -18.80 29.29 -37.69
CA THR A 192 -19.30 29.75 -38.98
C THR A 192 -20.34 28.74 -39.48
N ILE A 193 -21.59 29.22 -39.50
CA ILE A 193 -22.75 28.83 -40.32
C ILE A 193 -22.76 27.38 -40.84
N GLY A 194 -23.60 26.54 -40.24
CA GLY A 194 -23.96 25.22 -40.77
C GLY A 194 -24.70 24.40 -39.73
N ALA A 195 -26.03 24.55 -39.68
CA ALA A 195 -26.88 23.80 -38.78
C ALA A 195 -26.71 22.28 -39.00
N VAL A 196 -26.28 21.56 -37.98
CA VAL A 196 -26.49 20.11 -37.90
C VAL A 196 -27.29 19.83 -36.64
N LEU A 197 -28.60 19.69 -36.82
CA LEU A 197 -29.50 19.10 -35.82
C LEU A 197 -29.08 17.64 -35.62
N PHE A 198 -28.53 17.32 -34.46
CA PHE A 198 -28.50 15.93 -33.99
C PHE A 198 -29.57 15.75 -32.90
N PRO A 199 -30.39 14.68 -32.98
CA PRO A 199 -31.51 14.48 -32.08
C PRO A 199 -30.99 14.17 -30.67
N VAL A 200 -31.45 14.95 -29.69
CA VAL A 200 -31.25 14.66 -28.28
C VAL A 200 -32.15 13.47 -27.93
N LEU A 201 -31.55 12.29 -27.70
CA LEU A 201 -32.21 11.20 -26.99
C LEU A 201 -32.22 11.57 -25.50
N ILE A 202 -33.29 12.21 -25.04
CA ILE A 202 -33.57 12.40 -23.61
C ILE A 202 -34.07 11.06 -23.07
N PRO A 203 -33.40 10.43 -22.08
CA PRO A 203 -33.99 9.30 -21.39
C PRO A 203 -35.16 9.81 -20.53
N ILE A 204 -36.37 9.30 -20.81
CA ILE A 204 -37.54 9.48 -19.97
C ILE A 204 -37.29 8.69 -18.68
N ILE A 205 -37.09 9.40 -17.57
CA ILE A 205 -37.10 8.82 -16.22
C ILE A 205 -38.54 8.91 -15.72
N ILE A 206 -39.24 7.77 -15.69
CA ILE A 206 -40.52 7.64 -14.99
C ILE A 206 -40.20 7.44 -13.51
N PHE A 207 -40.47 8.45 -12.68
CA PHE A 207 -40.60 8.27 -11.24
C PHE A 207 -41.98 7.66 -10.97
N SER A 208 -42.00 6.46 -10.40
CA SER A 208 -43.18 5.95 -9.69
C SER A 208 -42.88 6.12 -8.20
N ASP A 209 -43.38 7.22 -7.64
CA ASP A 209 -43.37 7.44 -6.20
C ASP A 209 -44.32 6.47 -5.51
N LEU A 210 -43.88 5.98 -4.37
CA LEU A 210 -44.67 5.27 -3.37
C LEU A 210 -45.82 6.14 -2.89
N ASN A 211 -46.98 5.51 -2.74
CA ASN A 211 -47.90 5.78 -1.64
C ASN A 211 -48.37 4.43 -1.09
#